data_AF-A0A9Q1BD99-F1
#
_entry.id   AF-A0A9Q1BD99-F1
#
_cell.length_a   1.000
_cell.length_b   1.000
_cell.length_c   1.000
_cell.angle_alpha   90.00
_cell.angle_beta   90.00
_cell.angle_gamma   90.00
#
_symmetry.space_group_name_H-M   'P 1'
#
loop_
_entity.id
_entity.type
_entity.pdbx_description
1 polymer ?
#
loop_
_entity_poly.entity_id
_entity_poly.type
_entity_poly.pdbx_seq_one_letter_code
_entity_poly.pdbx_strand_id
1 'polypeptide(L)'
;MAAKHLIERNISNLVVIGGDGSLTGANLFRKEWSELVQELLENGEITEEQASDCEHLAIVGMVGSIDNDFCGTDMTIGTDSALHRIIEAVDAISTTAQSHQRSFVLEVMGRHCGYLALVAGLACGADWLFIPEAPPADGWEDKLCKKLAHTREMGKRLNIIIVAEGAMDRHGKAITVNQIKDLIIDRLDYDTRVTVLGHVQRGGNPSAFDRILGCRMGAEAVLALTEATETSPACVVSLAGNTAVRVPLMECVEKTQQVGKALKEKDFDLAVELRGKSFLNNLKTYLTLSKLKPPDNVCSRDGKICSSEFNLAVLNVGAPAAGTNAAVRSFVRSCLVDGYRVYGIHDGFEGLLDDRIEFFGWMSVSDWVREGGSKLGTNRTTPKNLSLEKIAQKFQQYNIHGLTLVGGFESFMSVVQLVEARSKFPEFCIPMVVIPATVSNNVPGTDFSLGTDTALNAITETCDKIKQSASGSKRRVFVVETMGGYCGYLATMGGLASGADAAYIFEEPFGIVDLENDVKHLAGKIKDDVQRGVILRYEIYF
;
A
#
# COMPACT_ATOMS: atom_id res chain seq x y z
N MET A 1 -33.44 -14.08 -21.11
CA MET A 1 -32.56 -15.26 -20.85
C MET A 1 -31.88 -15.24 -19.47
N ALA A 2 -31.08 -14.22 -19.11
CA ALA A 2 -30.41 -14.21 -17.80
C ALA A 2 -31.38 -14.20 -16.60
N ALA A 3 -32.41 -13.34 -16.62
CA ALA A 3 -33.44 -13.26 -15.58
C ALA A 3 -34.15 -14.61 -15.38
N LYS A 4 -34.54 -15.28 -16.48
CA LYS A 4 -35.14 -16.61 -16.45
C LYS A 4 -34.31 -17.62 -15.64
N HIS A 5 -33.01 -17.73 -15.91
CA HIS A 5 -32.16 -18.70 -15.22
C HIS A 5 -31.99 -18.43 -13.72
N LEU A 6 -32.06 -17.17 -13.31
CA LEU A 6 -32.04 -16.78 -11.91
C LEU A 6 -33.37 -17.15 -11.23
N ILE A 7 -34.50 -16.81 -11.86
CA ILE A 7 -35.86 -17.09 -11.37
C ILE A 7 -36.12 -18.59 -11.26
N GLU A 8 -35.71 -19.38 -12.27
CA GLU A 8 -35.81 -20.85 -12.26
C GLU A 8 -35.11 -21.49 -11.05
N ARG A 9 -34.12 -20.81 -10.46
CA ARG A 9 -33.33 -21.27 -9.30
C ARG A 9 -33.67 -20.51 -8.02
N ASN A 10 -34.71 -19.68 -8.04
CA ASN A 10 -35.10 -18.81 -6.94
C ASN A 10 -33.97 -17.90 -6.44
N ILE A 11 -33.24 -17.28 -7.38
CA ILE A 11 -32.13 -16.37 -7.09
C ILE A 11 -32.60 -14.92 -7.30
N SER A 12 -32.99 -14.26 -6.21
CA SER A 12 -33.37 -12.84 -6.15
C SER A 12 -32.31 -11.94 -5.49
N ASN A 13 -31.18 -12.54 -5.06
CA ASN A 13 -30.07 -11.85 -4.41
C ASN A 13 -28.78 -12.11 -5.20
N LEU A 14 -28.13 -11.04 -5.66
CA LEU A 14 -26.96 -11.13 -6.54
C LEU A 14 -25.80 -10.28 -6.01
N VAL A 15 -24.65 -10.93 -5.80
CA VAL A 15 -23.37 -10.25 -5.62
C VAL A 15 -22.64 -10.20 -6.95
N VAL A 16 -22.23 -9.02 -7.39
CA VAL A 16 -21.43 -8.83 -8.61
C VAL A 16 -20.05 -8.34 -8.25
N ILE A 17 -19.03 -9.14 -8.55
CA ILE A 17 -17.62 -8.79 -8.34
C ILE A 17 -17.00 -8.42 -9.69
N GLY A 18 -16.57 -7.17 -9.85
CA GLY A 18 -15.97 -6.71 -11.11
C GLY A 18 -15.60 -5.24 -11.09
N GLY A 19 -15.28 -4.69 -12.27
CA GLY A 19 -14.98 -3.27 -12.45
C GLY A 19 -16.23 -2.43 -12.74
N ASP A 20 -16.02 -1.16 -13.04
CA ASP A 20 -17.06 -0.17 -13.34
C ASP A 20 -18.11 -0.65 -14.37
N GLY A 21 -17.65 -1.24 -15.49
CA GLY A 21 -18.54 -1.74 -16.52
C GLY A 21 -19.46 -2.88 -16.06
N SER A 22 -18.95 -3.80 -15.23
CA SER A 22 -19.72 -4.91 -14.67
C SER A 22 -20.78 -4.40 -13.69
N LEU A 23 -20.42 -3.45 -12.84
CA LEU A 23 -21.34 -2.87 -11.85
C LEU A 23 -22.40 -1.98 -12.50
N THR A 24 -22.03 -1.23 -13.55
CA THR A 24 -22.99 -0.47 -14.37
C THR A 24 -24.00 -1.39 -15.04
N GLY A 25 -23.53 -2.50 -15.62
CA GLY A 25 -24.40 -3.51 -16.22
C GLY A 25 -25.33 -4.18 -15.20
N ALA A 26 -24.83 -4.47 -14.00
CA ALA A 26 -25.65 -5.02 -12.92
C ALA A 26 -26.76 -4.04 -12.49
N ASN A 27 -26.43 -2.76 -12.35
CA ASN A 27 -27.43 -1.75 -12.01
C ASN A 27 -28.50 -1.58 -13.09
N LEU A 28 -28.12 -1.62 -14.37
CA LEU A 28 -29.08 -1.59 -15.48
C LEU A 28 -30.00 -2.82 -15.41
N PHE A 29 -29.41 -4.00 -15.21
CA PHE A 29 -30.15 -5.26 -15.08
C PHE A 29 -31.16 -5.24 -13.92
N ARG A 30 -30.82 -4.60 -12.79
CA ARG A 30 -31.77 -4.38 -11.69
C ARG A 30 -32.93 -3.47 -12.09
N LYS A 31 -32.66 -2.37 -12.81
CA LYS A 31 -33.70 -1.42 -13.22
C LYS A 31 -34.69 -2.06 -14.21
N GLU A 32 -34.18 -2.87 -15.11
CA GLU A 32 -34.97 -3.60 -16.12
C GLU A 32 -35.66 -4.85 -15.53
N TRP A 33 -35.39 -5.22 -14.27
CA TRP A 33 -35.83 -6.49 -13.68
C TRP A 33 -37.35 -6.69 -13.72
N SER A 34 -38.14 -5.70 -13.32
CA SER A 34 -39.60 -5.81 -13.28
C SER A 34 -40.19 -5.99 -14.68
N GLU A 35 -39.65 -5.31 -15.68
CA GLU A 35 -40.07 -5.45 -17.08
C GLU A 35 -39.72 -6.85 -17.60
N LEU A 36 -38.52 -7.36 -17.26
CA LEU A 36 -38.07 -8.70 -17.64
C LEU A 36 -38.90 -9.81 -16.98
N VAL A 37 -39.30 -9.65 -15.71
CA VAL A 37 -40.18 -10.60 -15.02
C VAL A 37 -41.56 -10.63 -15.66
N GLN A 38 -42.12 -9.46 -15.98
CA GLN A 38 -43.43 -9.36 -16.63
C GLN A 38 -43.42 -10.00 -18.03
N GLU A 39 -42.40 -9.71 -18.85
CA GLU A 39 -42.26 -10.32 -20.18
C GLU A 39 -42.15 -11.85 -20.11
N LEU A 40 -41.40 -12.38 -19.14
CA LEU A 40 -41.26 -13.84 -18.94
C LEU A 40 -42.57 -14.49 -18.49
N LEU A 41 -43.37 -13.80 -17.68
CA LEU A 41 -44.68 -14.28 -17.23
C LEU A 41 -45.68 -14.29 -18.40
N GLU A 42 -45.73 -13.22 -19.20
CA GLU A 42 -46.59 -13.10 -20.38
C GLU A 42 -46.26 -14.17 -21.44
N ASN A 43 -44.98 -14.49 -21.60
CA ASN A 43 -44.51 -15.55 -22.51
C ASN A 43 -44.69 -16.97 -21.96
N GLY A 44 -45.19 -17.13 -20.72
CA GLY A 44 -45.37 -18.44 -20.06
C GLY A 44 -44.06 -19.17 -19.75
N GLU A 45 -42.95 -18.43 -19.66
CA GLU A 45 -41.63 -19.01 -19.38
C GLU A 45 -41.35 -19.23 -17.89
N ILE A 46 -42.11 -18.56 -17.01
CA ILE A 46 -42.08 -18.68 -15.55
C ILE A 46 -43.50 -18.76 -14.98
N THR A 47 -43.67 -19.31 -13.77
CA THR A 47 -44.97 -19.37 -13.08
C THR A 47 -45.27 -18.09 -12.30
N GLU A 48 -46.55 -17.85 -11.95
CA GLU A 48 -46.94 -16.73 -11.09
C GLU A 48 -46.25 -16.78 -9.71
N GLU A 49 -46.08 -17.99 -9.15
CA GLU A 49 -45.37 -18.21 -7.88
C GLU A 49 -43.89 -17.79 -7.99
N GLN A 50 -43.21 -18.18 -9.07
CA GLN A 50 -41.83 -17.79 -9.34
C GLN A 50 -41.68 -16.28 -9.58
N ALA A 51 -42.64 -15.66 -10.25
CA ALA A 51 -42.67 -14.21 -10.46
C ALA A 51 -42.85 -13.46 -9.13
N SER A 52 -43.68 -13.97 -8.23
CA SER A 52 -43.90 -13.39 -6.90
C SER A 52 -42.67 -13.53 -5.98
N ASP A 53 -42.04 -14.72 -5.95
CA ASP A 53 -40.87 -14.97 -5.10
C ASP A 53 -39.64 -14.16 -5.53
N CYS A 54 -39.57 -13.80 -6.81
CA CYS A 54 -38.48 -13.05 -7.42
C CYS A 54 -38.94 -11.69 -7.96
N GLU A 55 -39.96 -11.06 -7.38
CA GLU A 55 -40.47 -9.75 -7.82
C GLU A 55 -39.38 -8.66 -7.80
N HIS A 56 -38.46 -8.78 -6.84
CA HIS A 56 -37.36 -7.84 -6.64
C HIS A 56 -35.99 -8.51 -6.74
N LEU A 57 -35.06 -7.80 -7.39
CA LEU A 57 -33.65 -8.20 -7.45
C LEU A 57 -32.79 -7.29 -6.57
N ALA A 58 -32.26 -7.85 -5.48
CA ALA A 58 -31.26 -7.20 -4.65
C ALA A 58 -29.87 -7.39 -5.27
N ILE A 59 -29.15 -6.28 -5.46
CA ILE A 59 -27.78 -6.30 -6.00
C ILE A 59 -26.84 -5.59 -5.05
N VAL A 60 -25.74 -6.26 -4.74
CA VAL A 60 -24.58 -5.70 -4.05
C VAL A 60 -23.33 -5.88 -4.93
N GLY A 61 -22.61 -4.79 -5.14
CA GLY A 61 -21.37 -4.77 -5.90
C GLY A 61 -20.12 -4.91 -5.01
N MET A 62 -19.07 -5.53 -5.54
CA MET A 62 -17.72 -5.46 -5.00
C MET A 62 -16.75 -5.10 -6.13
N VAL A 63 -15.80 -4.21 -5.86
CA VAL A 63 -14.90 -3.72 -6.90
C VAL A 63 -13.64 -4.58 -6.98
N GLY A 64 -13.61 -5.43 -8.01
CA GLY A 64 -12.44 -6.22 -8.40
C GLY A 64 -11.74 -5.60 -9.60
N SER A 65 -10.68 -4.85 -9.36
CA SER A 65 -9.90 -4.15 -10.39
C SER A 65 -8.47 -3.93 -9.89
N ILE A 66 -7.49 -4.04 -10.77
CA ILE A 66 -6.09 -3.68 -10.44
C ILE A 66 -5.83 -2.18 -10.60
N ASP A 67 -6.68 -1.47 -11.36
CA ASP A 67 -6.40 -0.12 -11.83
C ASP A 67 -6.69 0.95 -10.75
N ASN A 68 -7.39 0.59 -9.67
CA ASN A 68 -7.94 1.48 -8.65
C ASN A 68 -8.68 2.69 -9.24
N ASP A 69 -9.53 2.42 -10.24
CA ASP A 69 -10.17 3.42 -11.09
C ASP A 69 -11.61 3.78 -10.65
N PHE A 70 -12.19 3.02 -9.72
CA PHE A 70 -13.55 3.21 -9.22
C PHE A 70 -13.61 4.27 -8.12
N CYS A 71 -14.31 5.37 -8.37
CA CYS A 71 -14.54 6.40 -7.37
C CYS A 71 -15.51 5.91 -6.28
N GLY A 72 -15.20 6.17 -5.01
CA GLY A 72 -15.99 5.72 -3.86
C GLY A 72 -15.36 4.58 -3.07
N THR A 73 -14.17 4.13 -3.48
CA THR A 73 -13.32 3.23 -2.70
C THR A 73 -11.89 3.74 -2.60
N ASP A 74 -11.27 3.56 -1.43
CA ASP A 74 -9.86 3.91 -1.25
C ASP A 74 -8.94 2.92 -1.99
N MET A 75 -9.35 1.64 -2.05
CA MET A 75 -8.60 0.55 -2.67
C MET A 75 -9.54 -0.50 -3.27
N THR A 76 -9.31 -0.86 -4.54
CA THR A 76 -9.98 -1.99 -5.20
C THR A 76 -9.23 -3.30 -4.98
N ILE A 77 -9.97 -4.42 -4.94
CA ILE A 77 -9.40 -5.76 -4.80
C ILE A 77 -8.53 -6.07 -6.03
N GLY A 78 -7.24 -6.32 -5.79
CA GLY A 78 -6.24 -6.68 -6.79
C GLY A 78 -5.18 -5.61 -7.02
N THR A 79 -5.40 -4.36 -6.57
CA THR A 79 -4.45 -3.27 -6.78
C THR A 79 -3.12 -3.52 -6.08
N ASP A 80 -3.15 -3.99 -4.84
CA ASP A 80 -1.94 -4.25 -4.07
C ASP A 80 -1.16 -5.45 -4.63
N SER A 81 -1.87 -6.49 -5.07
CA SER A 81 -1.28 -7.64 -5.76
C SER A 81 -0.60 -7.23 -7.08
N ALA A 82 -1.25 -6.38 -7.88
CA ALA A 82 -0.67 -5.85 -9.11
C ALA A 82 0.56 -4.98 -8.84
N LEU A 83 0.52 -4.15 -7.79
CA LEU A 83 1.67 -3.37 -7.35
C LEU A 83 2.85 -4.27 -6.96
N HIS A 84 2.62 -5.37 -6.25
CA HIS A 84 3.66 -6.38 -5.96
C HIS A 84 4.32 -6.89 -7.25
N ARG A 85 3.52 -7.24 -8.28
CA ARG A 85 4.07 -7.70 -9.57
C ARG A 85 4.94 -6.65 -10.25
N ILE A 86 4.53 -5.37 -10.17
CA ILE A 86 5.29 -4.25 -10.75
C ILE A 86 6.63 -4.08 -10.01
N ILE A 87 6.61 -4.05 -8.68
CA ILE A 87 7.81 -3.85 -7.86
C ILE A 87 8.78 -5.04 -7.99
N GLU A 88 8.29 -6.27 -7.99
CA GLU A 88 9.12 -7.46 -8.25
C GLU A 88 9.84 -7.38 -9.60
N ALA A 89 9.13 -6.97 -10.66
CA ALA A 89 9.74 -6.80 -11.97
C ALA A 89 10.77 -5.66 -11.98
N VAL A 90 10.46 -4.53 -11.34
CA VAL A 90 11.39 -3.40 -11.22
C VAL A 90 12.65 -3.82 -10.47
N ASP A 91 12.54 -4.54 -9.37
CA ASP A 91 13.68 -4.97 -8.56
C ASP A 91 14.53 -6.03 -9.26
N ALA A 92 13.89 -6.98 -9.94
CA ALA A 92 14.57 -7.95 -10.79
C ALA A 92 15.41 -7.26 -11.88
N ILE A 93 14.85 -6.23 -12.53
CA ILE A 93 15.54 -5.45 -13.57
C ILE A 93 16.67 -4.59 -12.98
N SER A 94 16.48 -4.04 -11.80
CA SER A 94 17.39 -3.04 -11.21
C SER A 94 18.81 -3.55 -11.02
N THR A 95 18.98 -4.83 -10.66
CA THR A 95 20.29 -5.47 -10.54
C THR A 95 21.07 -5.49 -11.87
N THR A 96 20.38 -5.79 -12.97
CA THR A 96 20.95 -5.78 -14.33
C THR A 96 21.22 -4.35 -14.80
N ALA A 97 20.37 -3.40 -14.43
CA ALA A 97 20.47 -2.00 -14.80
C ALA A 97 21.70 -1.33 -14.17
N GLN A 98 21.95 -1.57 -12.88
CA GLN A 98 23.11 -1.04 -12.16
C GLN A 98 24.45 -1.53 -12.75
N SER A 99 24.48 -2.78 -13.20
CA SER A 99 25.68 -3.41 -13.76
C SER A 99 26.12 -2.76 -15.07
N HIS A 100 25.17 -2.48 -15.98
CA HIS A 100 25.45 -1.93 -17.31
C HIS A 100 25.24 -0.42 -17.44
N GLN A 101 24.87 0.24 -16.35
CA GLN A 101 24.44 1.63 -16.34
C GLN A 101 23.33 1.95 -17.36
N ARG A 102 22.21 1.21 -17.28
CA ARG A 102 21.11 1.32 -18.24
C ARG A 102 19.98 2.21 -17.74
N SER A 103 19.24 2.76 -18.71
CA SER A 103 17.94 3.38 -18.48
C SER A 103 16.84 2.39 -18.84
N PHE A 104 15.84 2.25 -17.98
CA PHE A 104 14.67 1.40 -18.21
C PHE A 104 13.40 2.24 -18.24
N VAL A 105 12.61 2.03 -19.30
CA VAL A 105 11.27 2.57 -19.46
C VAL A 105 10.29 1.41 -19.25
N LEU A 106 9.51 1.44 -18.18
CA LEU A 106 8.55 0.40 -17.85
C LEU A 106 7.12 0.87 -18.11
N GLU A 107 6.40 0.11 -18.92
CA GLU A 107 4.97 0.30 -19.14
C GLU A 107 4.16 -0.47 -18.11
N VAL A 108 3.28 0.24 -17.41
CA VAL A 108 2.42 -0.23 -16.32
C VAL A 108 0.95 -0.10 -16.75
N MET A 109 0.12 -1.06 -16.36
CA MET A 109 -1.32 -1.04 -16.64
C MET A 109 -2.03 0.07 -15.84
N GLY A 110 -3.26 0.35 -16.22
CA GLY A 110 -4.09 1.35 -15.54
C GLY A 110 -5.21 1.90 -16.41
N ARG A 111 -5.24 1.56 -17.70
CA ARG A 111 -6.12 2.03 -18.76
C ARG A 111 -6.22 3.55 -18.82
N HIS A 112 -7.08 4.14 -18.00
CA HIS A 112 -7.32 5.59 -17.90
C HIS A 112 -7.04 6.12 -16.48
N CYS A 113 -6.39 5.32 -15.65
CA CYS A 113 -6.01 5.61 -14.28
C CYS A 113 -4.50 5.49 -14.10
N GLY A 114 -3.88 6.50 -13.49
CA GLY A 114 -2.45 6.53 -13.20
C GLY A 114 -2.07 5.95 -11.85
N TYR A 115 -3.00 5.39 -11.06
CA TYR A 115 -2.75 5.01 -9.67
C TYR A 115 -1.61 3.99 -9.53
N LEU A 116 -1.66 2.88 -10.29
CA LEU A 116 -0.60 1.86 -10.28
C LEU A 116 0.76 2.44 -10.63
N ALA A 117 0.84 3.24 -11.70
CA ALA A 117 2.07 3.87 -12.13
C ALA A 117 2.61 4.87 -11.08
N LEU A 118 1.73 5.66 -10.46
CA LEU A 118 2.09 6.62 -9.42
C LEU A 118 2.65 5.94 -8.17
N VAL A 119 1.93 4.94 -7.65
CA VAL A 119 2.35 4.23 -6.44
C VAL A 119 3.60 3.39 -6.72
N ALA A 120 3.71 2.75 -7.89
CA ALA A 120 4.92 2.07 -8.31
C ALA A 120 6.12 3.03 -8.40
N GLY A 121 5.91 4.22 -8.98
CA GLY A 121 6.92 5.26 -9.08
C GLY A 121 7.39 5.75 -7.70
N LEU A 122 6.48 5.86 -6.74
CA LEU A 122 6.80 6.22 -5.36
C LEU A 122 7.58 5.10 -4.64
N ALA A 123 7.09 3.87 -4.70
CA ALA A 123 7.65 2.71 -4.01
C ALA A 123 9.04 2.31 -4.56
N CYS A 124 9.26 2.46 -5.86
CA CYS A 124 10.57 2.19 -6.44
C CYS A 124 11.48 3.43 -6.52
N GLY A 125 10.97 4.64 -6.22
CA GLY A 125 11.75 5.88 -6.37
C GLY A 125 12.14 6.17 -7.83
N ALA A 126 11.18 6.03 -8.74
CA ALA A 126 11.35 6.28 -10.17
C ALA A 126 11.85 7.71 -10.44
N ASP A 127 12.76 7.84 -11.42
CA ASP A 127 13.32 9.11 -11.83
C ASP A 127 12.31 9.97 -12.59
N TRP A 128 11.38 9.36 -13.30
CA TRP A 128 10.29 10.06 -13.95
C TRP A 128 9.02 9.20 -14.00
N LEU A 129 7.87 9.87 -14.01
CA LEU A 129 6.55 9.26 -14.03
C LEU A 129 5.70 9.94 -15.11
N PHE A 130 5.00 9.13 -15.90
CA PHE A 130 3.95 9.60 -16.82
C PHE A 130 2.62 8.97 -16.44
N ILE A 131 1.66 9.82 -16.06
CA ILE A 131 0.29 9.42 -15.71
C ILE A 131 -0.73 10.31 -16.45
N PRO A 132 -1.92 9.78 -16.79
CA PRO A 132 -2.94 10.55 -17.50
C PRO A 132 -3.51 11.72 -16.68
N GLU A 133 -3.58 11.60 -15.36
CA GLU A 133 -4.15 12.65 -14.49
C GLU A 133 -3.21 13.85 -14.29
N ALA A 134 -1.90 13.68 -14.48
CA ALA A 134 -0.93 14.75 -14.35
C ALA A 134 0.03 14.74 -15.55
N PRO A 135 -0.45 15.09 -16.75
CA PRO A 135 0.36 15.06 -17.96
C PRO A 135 1.51 16.07 -17.86
N PRO A 136 2.68 15.72 -18.44
CA PRO A 136 3.86 16.55 -18.34
C PRO A 136 3.65 17.90 -19.07
N ALA A 137 4.25 18.97 -18.54
CA ALA A 137 4.22 20.28 -19.18
C ALA A 137 5.07 20.30 -20.46
N ASP A 138 4.75 21.20 -21.40
CA ASP A 138 5.49 21.37 -22.64
C ASP A 138 7.00 21.55 -22.39
N GLY A 139 7.81 20.97 -23.28
CA GLY A 139 9.26 20.87 -23.11
C GLY A 139 9.68 19.85 -22.04
N TRP A 140 8.84 18.85 -21.77
CA TRP A 140 9.17 17.76 -20.84
C TRP A 140 10.33 16.92 -21.35
N GLU A 141 10.52 16.84 -22.67
CA GLU A 141 11.62 16.11 -23.31
C GLU A 141 12.97 16.66 -22.84
N ASP A 142 13.12 17.98 -22.84
CA ASP A 142 14.33 18.65 -22.35
C ASP A 142 14.51 18.47 -20.84
N LYS A 143 13.41 18.58 -20.08
CA LYS A 143 13.45 18.44 -18.62
C LYS A 143 13.81 17.02 -18.20
N LEU A 144 13.26 16.01 -18.88
CA LEU A 144 13.58 14.61 -18.68
C LEU A 144 15.07 14.38 -18.97
N CYS A 145 15.55 14.76 -20.16
CA CYS A 145 16.95 14.54 -20.53
C CYS A 145 17.91 15.23 -19.56
N LYS A 146 17.64 16.49 -19.18
CA LYS A 146 18.43 17.21 -18.17
C LYS A 146 18.44 16.49 -16.82
N LYS A 147 17.29 15.97 -16.39
CA LYS A 147 17.19 15.22 -15.13
C LYS A 147 18.02 13.95 -15.18
N LEU A 148 17.88 13.15 -16.23
CA LEU A 148 18.60 11.88 -16.38
C LEU A 148 20.12 12.11 -16.49
N ALA A 149 20.55 13.09 -17.29
CA ALA A 149 21.95 13.51 -17.38
C ALA A 149 22.51 13.85 -15.99
N HIS A 150 21.81 14.72 -15.26
CA HIS A 150 22.26 15.13 -13.94
C HIS A 150 22.29 13.97 -12.94
N THR A 151 21.27 13.12 -12.88
CA THR A 151 21.30 11.95 -11.98
C THR A 151 22.51 11.05 -12.21
N ARG A 152 22.96 10.92 -13.47
CA ARG A 152 24.12 10.11 -13.83
C ARG A 152 25.44 10.78 -13.45
N GLU A 153 25.56 12.08 -13.66
CA GLU A 153 26.68 12.89 -13.14
C GLU A 153 26.79 12.78 -11.62
N MET A 154 25.66 12.65 -10.93
CA MET A 154 25.60 12.48 -9.47
C MET A 154 25.96 11.06 -9.01
N GLY A 155 26.34 10.17 -9.92
CA GLY A 155 26.78 8.80 -9.62
C GLY A 155 25.65 7.76 -9.63
N LYS A 156 24.40 8.14 -9.95
CA LYS A 156 23.32 7.16 -10.09
C LYS A 156 23.58 6.31 -11.33
N ARG A 157 23.72 5.00 -11.11
CA ARG A 157 24.05 4.05 -12.18
C ARG A 157 22.82 3.63 -12.97
N LEU A 158 21.61 3.79 -12.45
CA LEU A 158 20.39 3.32 -13.09
C LEU A 158 19.39 4.47 -13.22
N ASN A 159 18.61 4.46 -14.29
CA ASN A 159 17.44 5.31 -14.41
C ASN A 159 16.19 4.48 -14.64
N ILE A 160 15.13 4.77 -13.89
CA ILE A 160 13.83 4.11 -14.04
C ILE A 160 12.77 5.15 -14.36
N ILE A 161 12.09 4.95 -15.48
CA ILE A 161 10.96 5.75 -15.94
C ILE A 161 9.74 4.84 -15.91
N ILE A 162 8.70 5.24 -15.18
CA ILE A 162 7.42 4.53 -15.12
C ILE A 162 6.41 5.25 -16.02
N VAL A 163 5.75 4.51 -16.89
CA VAL A 163 4.81 5.03 -17.88
C VAL A 163 3.49 4.26 -17.73
N ALA A 164 2.40 4.94 -17.39
CA ALA A 164 1.07 4.35 -17.46
C ALA A 164 0.71 4.09 -18.93
N GLU A 165 0.01 2.99 -19.23
CA GLU A 165 -0.42 2.66 -20.60
C GLU A 165 -1.30 3.76 -21.23
N GLY A 166 -2.04 4.51 -20.39
CA GLY A 166 -2.84 5.67 -20.78
C GLY A 166 -2.11 7.00 -20.76
N ALA A 167 -0.77 7.03 -20.68
CA ALA A 167 -0.01 8.27 -20.59
C ALA A 167 -0.23 9.18 -21.82
N MET A 168 -0.42 10.47 -21.55
CA MET A 168 -0.67 11.49 -22.59
C MET A 168 -0.02 12.82 -22.24
N ASP A 169 0.16 13.66 -23.25
CA ASP A 169 0.55 15.07 -23.08
C ASP A 169 -0.67 15.95 -22.78
N ARG A 170 -0.43 17.24 -22.51
CA ARG A 170 -1.49 18.23 -22.23
C ARG A 170 -2.40 18.50 -23.44
N HIS A 171 -2.01 18.07 -24.63
CA HIS A 171 -2.81 18.25 -25.85
C HIS A 171 -3.73 17.07 -26.14
N GLY A 172 -3.58 15.93 -25.44
CA GLY A 172 -4.35 14.72 -25.70
C GLY A 172 -3.61 13.68 -26.55
N LYS A 173 -2.34 13.91 -26.87
CA LYS A 173 -1.54 12.96 -27.65
C LYS A 173 -0.92 11.92 -26.72
N ALA A 174 -1.05 10.65 -27.08
CA ALA A 174 -0.46 9.56 -26.33
C ALA A 174 1.07 9.67 -26.29
N ILE A 175 1.66 9.46 -25.11
CA ILE A 175 3.10 9.37 -24.90
C ILE A 175 3.47 7.89 -24.81
N THR A 176 4.20 7.38 -25.80
CA THR A 176 4.54 5.95 -25.86
C THR A 176 5.92 5.65 -25.27
N VAL A 177 6.12 4.43 -24.77
CA VAL A 177 7.42 3.99 -24.27
C VAL A 177 8.53 4.01 -25.31
N ASN A 178 8.21 3.75 -26.59
CA ASN A 178 9.18 3.83 -27.69
C ASN A 178 9.61 5.28 -27.95
N GLN A 179 8.68 6.23 -27.92
CA GLN A 179 9.01 7.66 -28.04
C GLN A 179 9.99 8.10 -26.94
N ILE A 180 9.77 7.66 -25.69
CA ILE A 180 10.65 7.99 -24.57
C ILE A 180 12.02 7.33 -24.73
N LYS A 181 12.06 6.06 -25.16
CA LYS A 181 13.30 5.33 -25.42
C LYS A 181 14.14 6.02 -26.49
N ASP A 182 13.55 6.29 -27.65
CA ASP A 182 14.25 6.91 -28.78
C ASP A 182 14.74 8.31 -28.40
N LEU A 183 13.94 9.08 -27.66
CA LEU A 183 14.35 10.38 -27.11
C LEU A 183 15.61 10.29 -26.22
N ILE A 184 15.67 9.29 -25.34
CA ILE A 184 16.82 9.10 -24.44
C ILE A 184 18.06 8.68 -25.23
N ILE A 185 17.91 7.78 -26.21
CA ILE A 185 19.01 7.33 -27.06
C ILE A 185 19.55 8.50 -27.89
N ASP A 186 18.68 9.23 -28.59
CA ASP A 186 19.09 10.28 -29.52
C ASP A 186 19.76 11.46 -28.81
N ARG A 187 19.33 11.80 -27.59
CA ARG A 187 19.81 12.99 -26.86
C ARG A 187 20.90 12.73 -25.84
N LEU A 188 20.92 11.53 -25.23
CA LEU A 188 21.85 11.20 -24.14
C LEU A 188 22.81 10.05 -24.47
N ASP A 189 22.56 9.30 -25.55
CA ASP A 189 23.34 8.10 -25.92
C ASP A 189 23.40 7.05 -24.79
N TYR A 190 22.31 6.92 -24.02
CA TYR A 190 22.19 5.93 -22.96
C TYR A 190 21.60 4.63 -23.49
N ASP A 191 22.20 3.48 -23.13
CA ASP A 191 21.62 2.15 -23.40
C ASP A 191 20.28 2.03 -22.68
N THR A 192 19.20 2.16 -23.47
CA THR A 192 17.83 2.27 -22.99
C THR A 192 17.00 1.09 -23.42
N ARG A 193 16.31 0.47 -22.47
CA ARG A 193 15.46 -0.71 -22.67
C ARG A 193 14.03 -0.42 -22.26
N VAL A 194 13.10 -1.01 -23.01
CA VAL A 194 11.67 -0.93 -22.74
C VAL A 194 11.23 -2.27 -22.19
N THR A 195 10.45 -2.25 -21.12
CA THR A 195 9.77 -3.43 -20.58
C THR A 195 8.28 -3.14 -20.49
N VAL A 196 7.49 -3.85 -21.29
CA VAL A 196 6.03 -3.83 -21.17
C VAL A 196 5.64 -5.00 -20.27
N LEU A 197 5.20 -4.71 -19.04
CA LEU A 197 4.86 -5.76 -18.07
C LEU A 197 3.62 -6.55 -18.48
N GLY A 198 2.65 -5.87 -19.10
CA GLY A 198 1.41 -6.49 -19.58
C GLY A 198 0.67 -7.26 -18.49
N HIS A 199 0.12 -8.42 -18.87
CA HIS A 199 -0.78 -9.22 -18.03
C HIS A 199 -0.13 -9.90 -16.83
N VAL A 200 1.21 -9.84 -16.67
CA VAL A 200 1.87 -10.31 -15.44
C VAL A 200 1.29 -9.57 -14.22
N GLN A 201 0.88 -8.31 -14.40
CA GLN A 201 0.24 -7.48 -13.38
C GLN A 201 -1.14 -7.98 -12.91
N ARG A 202 -1.80 -8.87 -13.68
CA ARG A 202 -3.08 -9.48 -13.32
C ARG A 202 -2.93 -10.90 -12.76
N GLY A 203 -1.72 -11.45 -12.80
CA GLY A 203 -1.41 -12.81 -12.37
C GLY A 203 -0.71 -12.86 -11.02
N GLY A 204 -0.24 -14.05 -10.66
CA GLY A 204 0.39 -14.31 -9.36
C GLY A 204 -0.63 -14.61 -8.26
N ASN A 205 -0.11 -14.86 -7.06
CA ASN A 205 -0.95 -15.08 -5.89
C ASN A 205 -1.40 -13.72 -5.32
N PRO A 206 -2.63 -13.60 -4.82
CA PRO A 206 -3.07 -12.39 -4.14
C PRO A 206 -2.20 -12.09 -2.91
N SER A 207 -1.87 -10.82 -2.71
CA SER A 207 -1.17 -10.34 -1.51
C SER A 207 -2.01 -10.55 -0.25
N ALA A 208 -1.37 -10.51 0.92
CA ALA A 208 -2.08 -10.60 2.20
C ALA A 208 -3.19 -9.54 2.29
N PHE A 209 -2.90 -8.30 1.88
CA PHE A 209 -3.86 -7.21 1.86
C PHE A 209 -5.10 -7.53 1.01
N ASP A 210 -4.92 -7.96 -0.25
CA ASP A 210 -6.05 -8.25 -1.13
C ASP A 210 -6.87 -9.47 -0.68
N ARG A 211 -6.23 -10.47 -0.06
CA ARG A 211 -6.96 -11.61 0.55
C ARG A 211 -7.84 -11.15 1.71
N ILE A 212 -7.26 -10.40 2.64
CA ILE A 212 -7.97 -9.86 3.80
C ILE A 212 -9.11 -8.94 3.34
N LEU A 213 -8.83 -8.05 2.39
CA LEU A 213 -9.80 -7.12 1.83
C LEU A 213 -10.97 -7.87 1.20
N GLY A 214 -10.69 -8.84 0.33
CA GLY A 214 -11.71 -9.68 -0.31
C GLY A 214 -12.55 -10.45 0.69
N CYS A 215 -11.94 -11.02 1.74
CA CYS A 215 -12.67 -11.70 2.81
C CYS A 215 -13.62 -10.76 3.56
N ARG A 216 -13.14 -9.56 3.95
CA ARG A 216 -13.95 -8.56 4.67
C ARG A 216 -15.10 -8.04 3.81
N MET A 217 -14.82 -7.69 2.56
CA MET A 217 -15.84 -7.19 1.64
C MET A 217 -16.88 -8.26 1.29
N GLY A 218 -16.46 -9.52 1.12
CA GLY A 218 -17.37 -10.63 0.86
C GLY A 218 -18.33 -10.89 2.01
N ALA A 219 -17.83 -10.87 3.26
CA ALA A 219 -18.68 -10.99 4.44
C ALA A 219 -19.69 -9.83 4.53
N GLU A 220 -19.23 -8.59 4.31
CA GLU A 220 -20.08 -7.41 4.33
C GLU A 220 -21.12 -7.43 3.19
N ALA A 221 -20.78 -7.98 2.02
CA ALA A 221 -21.73 -8.10 0.90
C ALA A 221 -22.91 -9.03 1.24
N VAL A 222 -22.67 -10.10 2.00
CA VAL A 222 -23.74 -11.00 2.46
C VAL A 222 -24.66 -10.29 3.46
N LEU A 223 -24.09 -9.53 4.40
CA LEU A 223 -24.88 -8.72 5.33
C LEU A 223 -25.70 -7.66 4.59
N ALA A 224 -25.09 -6.97 3.63
CA ALA A 224 -25.76 -5.97 2.80
C ALA A 224 -26.94 -6.54 2.01
N LEU A 225 -26.83 -7.76 1.48
CA LEU A 225 -27.94 -8.44 0.80
C LEU A 225 -29.05 -8.85 1.78
N THR A 226 -28.67 -9.39 2.94
CA THR A 226 -29.64 -9.87 3.95
C THR A 226 -30.46 -8.72 4.54
N GLU A 227 -29.87 -7.54 4.66
CA GLU A 227 -30.51 -6.33 5.16
C GLU A 227 -31.18 -5.50 4.07
N ALA A 228 -31.01 -5.85 2.79
CA ALA A 228 -31.59 -5.11 1.69
C ALA A 228 -33.12 -5.26 1.67
N THR A 229 -33.80 -4.13 1.51
CA THR A 229 -35.23 -4.05 1.27
C THR A 229 -35.52 -3.68 -0.19
N GLU A 230 -36.78 -3.80 -0.62
CA GLU A 230 -37.24 -3.43 -1.97
C GLU A 230 -36.88 -1.98 -2.35
N THR A 231 -36.90 -1.09 -1.36
CA THR A 231 -36.59 0.34 -1.51
C THR A 231 -35.10 0.66 -1.37
N SER A 232 -34.28 -0.31 -0.95
CA SER A 232 -32.84 -0.08 -0.73
C SER A 232 -32.13 0.09 -2.07
N PRO A 233 -31.39 1.20 -2.30
CA PRO A 233 -30.66 1.41 -3.54
C PRO A 233 -29.54 0.36 -3.69
N ALA A 234 -29.10 0.12 -4.93
CA ALA A 234 -27.99 -0.79 -5.18
C ALA A 234 -26.74 -0.16 -4.57
N CYS A 235 -25.99 -0.95 -3.80
CA CYS A 235 -24.80 -0.48 -3.13
C CYS A 235 -23.57 -1.24 -3.59
N VAL A 236 -22.41 -0.63 -3.35
CA VAL A 236 -21.10 -1.25 -3.51
C VAL A 236 -20.46 -1.33 -2.14
N VAL A 237 -19.94 -2.51 -1.80
CA VAL A 237 -19.08 -2.68 -0.63
C VAL A 237 -17.70 -2.15 -0.99
N SER A 238 -17.22 -1.25 -0.15
CA SER A 238 -16.04 -0.44 -0.39
C SER A 238 -15.17 -0.36 0.87
N LEU A 239 -13.90 0.02 0.70
CA LEU A 239 -13.02 0.39 1.80
C LEU A 239 -12.97 1.92 1.94
N ALA A 240 -13.26 2.43 3.14
CA ALA A 240 -13.03 3.82 3.51
C ALA A 240 -12.36 3.88 4.89
N GLY A 241 -11.16 4.46 4.98
CA GLY A 241 -10.43 4.57 6.25
C GLY A 241 -10.21 3.21 6.92
N ASN A 242 -9.82 2.20 6.14
CA ASN A 242 -9.64 0.81 6.57
C ASN A 242 -10.90 0.13 7.15
N THR A 243 -12.09 0.70 6.93
CA THR A 243 -13.37 0.12 7.36
C THR A 243 -14.21 -0.24 6.13
N ALA A 244 -14.94 -1.37 6.19
CA ALA A 244 -15.87 -1.73 5.14
C ALA A 244 -17.11 -0.82 5.23
N VAL A 245 -17.46 -0.19 4.12
CA VAL A 245 -18.60 0.73 4.01
C VAL A 245 -19.44 0.39 2.80
N ARG A 246 -20.74 0.72 2.87
CA ARG A 246 -21.67 0.57 1.73
C ARG A 246 -21.88 1.93 1.10
N VAL A 247 -21.58 2.06 -0.17
CA VAL A 247 -21.74 3.32 -0.93
C VAL A 247 -22.78 3.15 -2.04
N PRO A 248 -23.60 4.17 -2.35
CA PRO A 248 -24.54 4.09 -3.46
C PRO A 248 -23.82 3.85 -4.79
N LEU A 249 -24.23 2.81 -5.51
CA LEU A 249 -23.58 2.39 -6.76
C LEU A 249 -23.60 3.50 -7.82
N MET A 250 -24.75 4.15 -8.01
CA MET A 250 -24.92 5.19 -9.03
C MET A 250 -24.02 6.40 -8.81
N GLU A 251 -23.90 6.87 -7.56
CA GLU A 251 -23.04 8.01 -7.25
C GLU A 251 -21.56 7.71 -7.55
N CYS A 252 -21.15 6.45 -7.32
CA CYS A 252 -19.78 6.01 -7.59
C CYS A 252 -19.48 5.92 -9.09
N VAL A 253 -20.41 5.37 -9.86
CA VAL A 253 -20.30 5.28 -11.33
C VAL A 253 -20.28 6.69 -11.95
N GLU A 254 -21.17 7.59 -11.51
CA GLU A 254 -21.22 8.97 -12.00
C GLU A 254 -19.91 9.72 -11.73
N LYS A 255 -19.36 9.62 -10.52
CA LYS A 255 -18.06 10.20 -10.19
C LYS A 255 -16.93 9.62 -11.04
N THR A 256 -16.94 8.31 -11.28
CA THR A 256 -15.94 7.64 -12.14
C THR A 256 -16.00 8.17 -13.57
N GLN A 257 -17.19 8.35 -14.12
CA GLN A 257 -17.40 8.94 -15.44
C GLN A 257 -16.97 10.42 -15.52
N GLN A 258 -17.17 11.18 -14.43
CA GLN A 258 -16.72 12.57 -14.34
C GLN A 258 -15.20 12.69 -14.46
N VAL A 259 -14.42 11.74 -13.92
CA VAL A 259 -12.96 11.74 -14.13
C VAL A 259 -12.62 11.60 -15.62
N GLY A 260 -13.26 10.65 -16.30
CA GLY A 260 -13.07 10.46 -17.74
C GLY A 260 -13.46 11.68 -18.57
N LYS A 261 -14.49 12.41 -18.14
CA LYS A 261 -14.90 13.68 -18.76
C LYS A 261 -13.87 14.79 -18.52
N ALA A 262 -13.40 14.97 -17.28
CA ALA A 262 -12.40 15.96 -16.93
C ALA A 262 -11.10 15.77 -17.73
N LEU A 263 -10.63 14.53 -17.89
CA LEU A 263 -9.46 14.21 -18.72
C LEU A 263 -9.66 14.58 -20.20
N LYS A 264 -10.85 14.34 -20.76
CA LYS A 264 -11.17 14.71 -22.16
C LYS A 264 -11.26 16.22 -22.34
N GLU A 265 -11.81 16.93 -21.36
CA GLU A 265 -11.93 18.38 -21.33
C GLU A 265 -10.61 19.09 -20.96
N LYS A 266 -9.56 18.33 -20.65
CA LYS A 266 -8.22 18.81 -20.26
C LYS A 266 -8.21 19.55 -18.92
N ASP A 267 -9.19 19.27 -18.06
CA ASP A 267 -9.22 19.73 -16.68
C ASP A 267 -8.54 18.69 -15.77
N PHE A 268 -7.21 18.74 -15.78
CA PHE A 268 -6.38 17.78 -15.04
C PHE A 268 -6.43 17.98 -13.53
N ASP A 269 -6.61 19.22 -13.06
CA ASP A 269 -6.72 19.52 -11.64
C ASP A 269 -8.00 18.90 -11.05
N LEU A 270 -9.12 19.03 -11.76
CA LEU A 270 -10.37 18.36 -11.39
C LEU A 270 -10.23 16.83 -11.45
N ALA A 271 -9.54 16.28 -12.46
CA ALA A 271 -9.32 14.83 -12.56
C ALA A 271 -8.56 14.28 -11.34
N VAL A 272 -7.51 14.97 -10.89
CA VAL A 272 -6.75 14.60 -9.68
C VAL A 272 -7.61 14.75 -8.42
N GLU A 273 -8.42 15.80 -8.32
CA GLU A 273 -9.31 16.01 -7.17
C GLU A 273 -10.37 14.90 -7.06
N LEU A 274 -10.99 14.52 -8.18
CA LEU A 274 -12.01 13.47 -8.25
C LEU A 274 -11.47 12.07 -7.95
N ARG A 275 -10.17 11.81 -8.18
CA ARG A 275 -9.48 10.58 -7.71
C ARG A 275 -9.35 10.51 -6.19
N GLY A 276 -9.44 11.65 -5.50
CA GLY A 276 -9.47 11.73 -4.05
C GLY A 276 -8.14 12.13 -3.40
N LYS A 277 -8.21 12.33 -2.09
CA LYS A 277 -7.10 12.88 -1.28
C LYS A 277 -5.88 11.96 -1.25
N SER A 278 -6.08 10.64 -1.25
CA SER A 278 -5.00 9.65 -1.26
C SER A 278 -4.13 9.79 -2.52
N PHE A 279 -4.77 9.86 -3.70
CA PHE A 279 -4.10 10.07 -4.98
C PHE A 279 -3.31 11.38 -4.99
N LEU A 280 -3.95 12.50 -4.60
CA LEU A 280 -3.30 13.80 -4.54
C LEU A 280 -2.08 13.82 -3.60
N ASN A 281 -2.19 13.19 -2.43
CA ASN A 281 -1.09 13.10 -1.47
C ASN A 281 0.07 12.26 -2.01
N ASN A 282 -0.21 11.13 -2.67
CA ASN A 282 0.81 10.31 -3.32
C ASN A 282 1.51 11.10 -4.44
N LEU A 283 0.76 11.83 -5.26
CA LEU A 283 1.31 12.65 -6.33
C LEU A 283 2.22 13.77 -5.79
N LYS A 284 1.75 14.52 -4.79
CA LYS A 284 2.56 15.57 -4.13
C LYS A 284 3.83 14.99 -3.52
N THR A 285 3.72 13.86 -2.83
CA THR A 285 4.86 13.18 -2.22
C THR A 285 5.87 12.75 -3.28
N TYR A 286 5.42 12.10 -4.35
CA TYR A 286 6.28 11.70 -5.46
C TYR A 286 6.99 12.91 -6.09
N LEU A 287 6.26 13.99 -6.39
CA LEU A 287 6.83 15.19 -7.00
C LEU A 287 7.88 15.86 -6.10
N THR A 288 7.67 15.85 -4.78
CA THR A 288 8.64 16.37 -3.81
C THR A 288 9.88 15.49 -3.75
N LEU A 289 9.70 14.17 -3.56
CA LEU A 289 10.81 13.24 -3.34
C LEU A 289 11.61 12.92 -4.62
N SER A 290 11.03 13.13 -5.81
CA SER A 290 11.68 12.86 -7.10
C SER A 290 12.51 14.04 -7.62
N LYS A 291 12.57 15.18 -6.93
CA LYS A 291 13.46 16.30 -7.31
C LYS A 291 14.93 15.86 -7.34
N LEU A 292 15.75 16.60 -8.09
CA LEU A 292 17.20 16.34 -8.17
C LEU A 292 17.96 16.84 -6.94
N LYS A 293 17.48 17.95 -6.38
CA LYS A 293 18.06 18.68 -5.26
C LYS A 293 16.96 19.51 -4.60
N PRO A 294 17.16 19.94 -3.34
CA PRO A 294 16.33 21.03 -2.79
C PRO A 294 16.43 22.30 -3.67
N PRO A 295 15.47 23.23 -3.55
CA PRO A 295 15.57 24.52 -4.23
C PRO A 295 16.88 25.24 -3.87
N ASP A 296 17.54 25.85 -4.86
CA ASP A 296 18.89 26.42 -4.72
C ASP A 296 18.98 27.53 -3.66
N ASN A 297 17.87 28.21 -3.39
CA ASN A 297 17.74 29.26 -2.39
C ASN A 297 17.32 28.75 -1.00
N VAL A 298 17.11 27.44 -0.83
CA VAL A 298 16.53 26.85 0.39
C VAL A 298 17.54 26.01 1.16
N CYS A 299 18.19 25.05 0.51
CA CYS A 299 19.24 24.24 1.13
C CYS A 299 20.35 23.91 0.13
N SER A 300 21.58 23.82 0.62
CA SER A 300 22.71 23.21 -0.08
C SER A 300 22.46 21.72 -0.26
N ARG A 301 23.06 21.15 -1.29
CA ARG A 301 22.87 19.73 -1.64
C ARG A 301 23.37 18.78 -0.56
N ASP A 302 24.41 19.15 0.18
CA ASP A 302 24.96 18.40 1.31
C ASP A 302 24.17 18.60 2.61
N GLY A 303 23.14 19.45 2.61
CA GLY A 303 22.26 19.68 3.76
C GLY A 303 22.88 20.51 4.88
N LYS A 304 24.09 21.05 4.69
CA LYS A 304 24.82 21.79 5.73
C LYS A 304 24.40 23.26 5.84
N ILE A 305 24.05 23.88 4.72
CA ILE A 305 23.63 25.28 4.64
C ILE A 305 22.18 25.28 4.23
N CYS A 306 21.29 25.78 5.08
CA CYS A 306 19.87 25.90 4.78
C CYS A 306 19.33 27.25 5.24
N SER A 307 18.18 27.64 4.70
CA SER A 307 17.52 28.91 5.00
C SER A 307 17.00 28.98 6.44
N SER A 308 16.65 27.84 7.04
CA SER A 308 16.27 27.75 8.44
C SER A 308 17.49 27.50 9.33
N GLU A 309 17.50 28.13 10.51
CA GLU A 309 18.48 27.87 11.55
C GLU A 309 18.14 26.62 12.38
N PHE A 310 16.95 26.03 12.19
CA PHE A 310 16.54 24.86 12.95
C PHE A 310 17.20 23.57 12.46
N ASN A 311 17.68 22.77 13.42
CA ASN A 311 18.23 21.44 13.21
C ASN A 311 17.23 20.38 13.64
N LEU A 312 16.88 19.49 12.73
CA LEU A 312 16.03 18.34 13.01
C LEU A 312 16.89 17.08 13.03
N ALA A 313 16.58 16.15 13.92
CA ALA A 313 17.29 14.88 14.02
C ALA A 313 16.35 13.70 13.75
N VAL A 314 16.88 12.66 13.11
CA VAL A 314 16.19 11.38 12.89
C VAL A 314 17.03 10.22 13.37
N LEU A 315 16.40 9.26 14.04
CA LEU A 315 17.03 8.04 14.56
C LEU A 315 16.06 6.87 14.56
N ASN A 316 16.60 5.65 14.55
CA ASN A 316 15.80 4.43 14.58
C ASN A 316 16.00 3.70 15.91
N VAL A 317 14.90 3.31 16.57
CA VAL A 317 14.92 2.59 17.86
C VAL A 317 13.89 1.45 17.87
N GLY A 318 14.33 0.26 18.22
CA GLY A 318 13.56 -0.97 18.24
C GLY A 318 14.16 -2.04 17.32
N ALA A 319 13.37 -3.08 17.05
CA ALA A 319 13.74 -4.08 16.06
C ALA A 319 13.69 -3.50 14.64
N PRO A 320 14.53 -3.97 13.70
CA PRO A 320 14.45 -3.59 12.30
C PRO A 320 13.07 -3.94 11.70
N ALA A 321 12.51 -3.03 10.92
CA ALA A 321 11.26 -3.23 10.19
C ALA A 321 11.42 -2.76 8.74
N ALA A 322 10.77 -3.46 7.81
CA ALA A 322 10.74 -3.02 6.41
C ALA A 322 10.02 -1.67 6.29
N GLY A 323 10.52 -0.79 5.42
CA GLY A 323 9.98 0.56 5.23
C GLY A 323 10.63 1.65 6.11
N THR A 324 11.41 1.28 7.12
CA THR A 324 12.15 2.27 7.95
C THR A 324 13.06 3.16 7.12
N ASN A 325 13.82 2.59 6.18
CA ASN A 325 14.69 3.36 5.28
C ASN A 325 13.90 4.31 4.35
N ALA A 326 12.74 3.87 3.87
CA ALA A 326 11.85 4.70 3.05
C ALA A 326 11.30 5.89 3.86
N ALA A 327 10.93 5.67 5.13
CA ALA A 327 10.48 6.72 6.04
C ALA A 327 11.58 7.76 6.30
N VAL A 328 12.81 7.32 6.63
CA VAL A 328 13.96 8.23 6.83
C VAL A 328 14.25 9.02 5.55
N ARG A 329 14.25 8.38 4.38
CA ARG A 329 14.43 9.06 3.09
C ARG A 329 13.38 10.14 2.86
N SER A 330 12.11 9.81 3.11
CA SER A 330 11.00 10.75 2.93
C SER A 330 11.12 11.95 3.87
N PHE A 331 11.43 11.70 5.15
CA PHE A 331 11.64 12.72 6.16
C PHE A 331 12.76 13.69 5.76
N VAL A 332 13.95 13.16 5.43
CA VAL A 332 15.13 13.95 5.08
C VAL A 332 14.87 14.84 3.87
N ARG A 333 14.35 14.28 2.78
CA ARG A 333 14.10 15.05 1.55
C ARG A 333 13.02 16.11 1.74
N SER A 334 12.00 15.83 2.54
CA SER A 334 10.95 16.81 2.86
C SER A 334 11.51 17.97 3.68
N CYS A 335 12.28 17.67 4.72
CA CYS A 335 12.94 18.69 5.55
C CYS A 335 13.86 19.61 4.73
N LEU A 336 14.67 19.03 3.82
CA LEU A 336 15.56 19.81 2.95
C LEU A 336 14.80 20.69 1.95
N VAL A 337 13.61 20.28 1.50
CA VAL A 337 12.74 21.10 0.63
C VAL A 337 12.14 22.27 1.40
N ASP A 338 11.89 22.10 2.70
CA ASP A 338 11.35 23.14 3.57
C ASP A 338 12.44 24.02 4.22
N GLY A 339 13.72 23.72 3.98
CA GLY A 339 14.84 24.54 4.43
C GLY A 339 15.41 24.17 5.80
N TYR A 340 15.13 22.98 6.32
CA TYR A 340 15.65 22.51 7.60
C TYR A 340 16.94 21.69 7.42
N ARG A 341 17.88 21.86 8.36
CA ARG A 341 19.07 21.01 8.45
C ARG A 341 18.70 19.70 9.14
N VAL A 342 19.19 18.58 8.62
CA VAL A 342 18.85 17.25 9.13
C VAL A 342 20.10 16.51 9.60
N TYR A 343 20.06 16.03 10.84
CA TYR A 343 21.00 15.09 11.40
C TYR A 343 20.46 13.66 11.35
N GLY A 344 21.25 12.75 10.80
CA GLY A 344 21.05 11.31 10.97
C GLY A 344 21.86 10.82 12.16
N ILE A 345 21.21 10.22 13.16
CA ILE A 345 21.86 9.61 14.31
C ILE A 345 21.91 8.10 14.09
N HIS A 346 23.11 7.54 14.09
CA HIS A 346 23.32 6.10 13.89
C HIS A 346 23.11 5.34 15.19
N ASP A 347 22.64 4.10 15.10
CA ASP A 347 22.49 3.14 16.21
C ASP A 347 21.77 3.72 17.46
N GLY A 348 20.67 4.43 17.21
CA GLY A 348 19.77 4.92 18.25
C GLY A 348 20.45 5.88 19.24
N PHE A 349 20.03 5.81 20.51
CA PHE A 349 20.58 6.70 21.55
C PHE A 349 22.02 6.35 21.94
N GLU A 350 22.46 5.11 21.72
CA GLU A 350 23.86 4.73 21.97
C GLU A 350 24.79 5.47 21.01
N GLY A 351 24.50 5.44 19.71
CA GLY A 351 25.33 6.17 18.75
C GLY A 351 25.26 7.70 18.93
N LEU A 352 24.16 8.25 19.45
CA LEU A 352 24.14 9.67 19.86
C LEU A 352 25.19 9.98 20.95
N LEU A 353 25.30 9.12 21.96
CA LEU A 353 26.28 9.29 23.03
C LEU A 353 27.71 9.11 22.54
N ASP A 354 27.92 8.26 21.53
CA ASP A 354 29.21 7.99 20.88
C ASP A 354 29.57 9.00 19.77
N ASP A 355 28.83 10.10 19.62
CA ASP A 355 29.03 11.11 18.57
C ASP A 355 28.91 10.56 17.13
N ARG A 356 28.15 9.47 16.95
CA ARG A 356 27.83 8.88 15.63
C ARG A 356 26.62 9.58 15.01
N ILE A 357 26.80 10.86 14.71
CA ILE A 357 25.79 11.75 14.13
C ILE A 357 26.40 12.53 12.97
N GLU A 358 25.65 12.65 11.86
CA GLU A 358 26.11 13.35 10.67
C GLU A 358 25.01 14.14 9.97
N PHE A 359 25.40 15.11 9.15
CA PHE A 359 24.46 15.83 8.29
C PHE A 359 23.98 14.95 7.15
N PHE A 360 22.67 14.94 6.92
CA PHE A 360 22.07 14.27 5.78
C PHE A 360 21.76 15.28 4.67
N GLY A 361 22.44 15.10 3.54
CA GLY A 361 22.14 15.80 2.30
C GLY A 361 21.16 15.01 1.42
N TRP A 362 20.80 15.60 0.27
CA TRP A 362 19.85 14.99 -0.66
C TRP A 362 20.28 13.60 -1.13
N MET A 363 21.60 13.43 -1.31
CA MET A 363 22.19 12.20 -1.82
C MET A 363 22.40 11.14 -0.75
N SER A 364 22.49 11.52 0.53
CA SER A 364 22.75 10.59 1.65
C SER A 364 21.70 9.49 1.76
N VAL A 365 20.46 9.79 1.34
CA VAL A 365 19.32 8.87 1.37
C VAL A 365 18.86 8.40 -0.02
N SER A 366 19.75 8.46 -1.01
CA SER A 366 19.44 7.98 -2.37
C SER A 366 19.25 6.47 -2.37
N ASP A 367 18.25 5.99 -3.10
CA ASP A 367 17.93 4.57 -3.27
C ASP A 367 17.52 3.81 -1.99
N TRP A 368 17.41 4.49 -0.84
CA TRP A 368 16.97 3.88 0.43
C TRP A 368 15.53 3.35 0.42
N VAL A 369 14.70 3.76 -0.56
CA VAL A 369 13.27 3.41 -0.61
C VAL A 369 13.00 1.91 -0.71
N ARG A 370 13.94 1.14 -1.30
CA ARG A 370 13.79 -0.30 -1.55
C ARG A 370 14.56 -1.19 -0.58
N GLU A 371 15.41 -0.59 0.24
CA GLU A 371 16.32 -1.31 1.10
C GLU A 371 15.59 -1.79 2.36
N GLY A 372 15.65 -3.09 2.64
CA GLY A 372 15.21 -3.65 3.91
C GLY A 372 16.13 -3.26 5.08
N GLY A 373 15.71 -3.59 6.30
CA GLY A 373 16.49 -3.33 7.52
C GLY A 373 16.58 -1.84 7.88
N SER A 374 17.69 -1.43 8.48
CA SER A 374 17.95 -0.05 8.92
C SER A 374 19.35 0.41 8.50
N LYS A 375 19.45 1.39 7.59
CA LYS A 375 20.73 1.99 7.16
C LYS A 375 21.37 2.88 8.23
N LEU A 376 20.56 3.50 9.08
CA LEU A 376 21.03 4.19 10.29
C LEU A 376 21.43 3.23 11.41
N GLY A 377 21.17 1.92 11.27
CA GLY A 377 21.23 1.01 12.41
C GLY A 377 20.07 1.21 13.39
N THR A 378 19.86 0.26 14.31
CA THR A 378 18.78 0.33 15.31
C THR A 378 19.10 -0.64 16.44
N ASN A 379 18.73 -0.28 17.66
CA ASN A 379 18.79 -1.13 18.85
C ASN A 379 17.57 -0.88 19.74
N ARG A 380 17.38 -1.69 20.78
CA ARG A 380 16.23 -1.60 21.71
C ARG A 380 16.52 -0.72 22.93
N THR A 381 17.65 -0.02 22.95
CA THR A 381 18.09 0.75 24.11
C THR A 381 17.29 2.04 24.22
N THR A 382 16.62 2.25 25.36
CA THR A 382 15.84 3.47 25.62
C THR A 382 16.66 4.50 26.39
N PRO A 383 16.31 5.81 26.34
CA PRO A 383 17.00 6.86 27.09
C PRO A 383 17.17 6.58 28.59
N LYS A 384 16.21 5.91 29.23
CA LYS A 384 16.26 5.54 30.65
C LYS A 384 17.24 4.42 30.96
N ASN A 385 17.54 3.55 29.99
CA ASN A 385 18.62 2.56 30.13
C ASN A 385 20.00 3.25 30.08
N LEU A 386 20.04 4.48 29.59
CA LEU A 386 21.22 5.32 29.47
C LEU A 386 21.16 6.51 30.46
N SER A 387 22.10 7.44 30.32
CA SER A 387 22.10 8.68 31.09
C SER A 387 21.33 9.78 30.35
N LEU A 388 20.14 10.13 30.85
CA LEU A 388 19.34 11.25 30.34
C LEU A 388 20.12 12.58 30.35
N GLU A 389 20.97 12.80 31.34
CA GLU A 389 21.81 14.00 31.43
C GLU A 389 22.79 14.07 30.25
N LYS A 390 23.47 12.97 29.92
CA LYS A 390 24.36 12.92 28.76
C LYS A 390 23.60 13.12 27.46
N ILE A 391 22.40 12.55 27.33
CA ILE A 391 21.55 12.74 26.14
C ILE A 391 21.16 14.22 26.00
N ALA A 392 20.77 14.88 27.09
CA ALA A 392 20.46 16.32 27.09
C ALA A 392 21.67 17.16 26.67
N GLN A 393 22.86 16.85 27.21
CA GLN A 393 24.10 17.52 26.79
C GLN A 393 24.37 17.35 25.29
N LYS A 394 24.10 16.18 24.71
CA LYS A 394 24.20 15.97 23.26
C LYS A 394 23.18 16.78 22.47
N PHE A 395 21.92 16.87 22.93
CA PHE A 395 20.89 17.70 22.28
C PHE A 395 21.32 19.16 22.25
N GLN A 396 21.91 19.66 23.34
CA GLN A 396 22.47 21.01 23.41
C GLN A 396 23.69 21.16 22.50
N GLN A 397 24.63 20.20 22.52
CA GLN A 397 25.86 20.21 21.71
C GLN A 397 25.55 20.33 20.21
N TYR A 398 24.58 19.56 19.72
CA TYR A 398 24.16 19.57 18.31
C TYR A 398 23.05 20.57 17.98
N ASN A 399 22.58 21.31 19.00
CA ASN A 399 21.49 22.27 18.91
C ASN A 399 20.25 21.68 18.22
N ILE A 400 19.75 20.55 18.72
CA ILE A 400 18.60 19.81 18.15
C ILE A 400 17.30 20.53 18.53
N HIS A 401 16.51 20.91 17.53
CA HIS A 401 15.25 21.64 17.68
C HIS A 401 14.02 20.79 17.39
N GLY A 402 14.19 19.60 16.85
CA GLY A 402 13.11 18.64 16.63
C GLY A 402 13.65 17.24 16.43
N LEU A 403 12.90 16.24 16.87
CA LEU A 403 13.33 14.84 16.88
C LEU A 403 12.27 13.94 16.26
N THR A 404 12.67 13.11 15.30
CA THR A 404 11.83 12.05 14.73
C THR A 404 12.43 10.69 15.03
N LEU A 405 11.66 9.81 15.66
CA LEU A 405 12.05 8.42 15.87
C LEU A 405 11.27 7.54 14.91
N VAL A 406 11.95 6.63 14.22
CA VAL A 406 11.29 5.60 13.41
C VAL A 406 11.51 4.24 14.07
N GLY A 407 10.45 3.60 14.53
CA GLY A 407 10.60 2.33 15.23
C GLY A 407 9.39 1.87 16.04
N GLY A 408 9.62 0.83 16.84
CA GLY A 408 8.56 0.09 17.54
C GLY A 408 8.18 0.69 18.89
N PHE A 409 7.75 -0.19 19.80
CA PHE A 409 7.33 0.20 21.15
C PHE A 409 8.45 0.90 21.93
N GLU A 410 9.71 0.53 21.72
CA GLU A 410 10.86 1.19 22.34
C GLU A 410 11.01 2.65 21.88
N SER A 411 10.69 2.97 20.62
CA SER A 411 10.66 4.37 20.12
C SER A 411 9.57 5.17 20.83
N PHE A 412 8.37 4.60 20.94
CA PHE A 412 7.26 5.21 21.69
C PHE A 412 7.64 5.49 23.14
N MET A 413 8.16 4.48 23.85
CA MET A 413 8.61 4.62 25.23
C MET A 413 9.75 5.63 25.38
N SER A 414 10.65 5.71 24.40
CA SER A 414 11.74 6.68 24.41
C SER A 414 11.22 8.12 24.41
N VAL A 415 10.23 8.43 23.57
CA VAL A 415 9.61 9.77 23.57
C VAL A 415 8.89 10.05 24.88
N VAL A 416 8.15 9.09 25.43
CA VAL A 416 7.49 9.24 26.75
C VAL A 416 8.53 9.61 27.82
N GLN A 417 9.64 8.86 27.89
CA GLN A 417 10.72 9.12 28.84
C GLN A 417 11.34 10.52 28.68
N LEU A 418 11.57 10.97 27.43
CA LEU A 418 12.09 12.32 27.17
C LEU A 418 11.10 13.42 27.55
N VAL A 419 9.80 13.21 27.29
CA VAL A 419 8.73 14.15 27.65
C VAL A 419 8.60 14.29 29.17
N GLU A 420 8.61 13.18 29.91
CA GLU A 420 8.60 13.19 31.38
C GLU A 420 9.82 13.92 31.97
N ALA A 421 10.95 13.83 31.26
CA ALA A 421 12.21 14.46 31.66
C ALA A 421 12.31 15.97 31.34
N ARG A 422 11.34 16.56 30.61
CA ARG A 422 11.32 18.00 30.26
C ARG A 422 11.39 18.95 31.47
N SER A 423 10.84 18.53 32.60
CA SER A 423 10.89 19.32 33.85
C SER A 423 12.31 19.49 34.40
N LYS A 424 13.21 18.57 34.07
CA LYS A 424 14.60 18.54 34.55
C LYS A 424 15.59 19.02 33.49
N PHE A 425 15.32 18.75 32.21
CA PHE A 425 16.20 19.04 31.09
C PHE A 425 15.45 19.89 30.05
N PRO A 426 15.69 21.22 29.99
CA PRO A 426 15.02 22.10 29.04
C PRO A 426 15.36 21.77 27.58
N GLU A 427 16.44 21.04 27.32
CA GLU A 427 16.85 20.57 25.99
C GLU A 427 15.81 19.62 25.36
N PHE A 428 14.97 18.96 26.18
CA PHE A 428 13.89 18.10 25.69
C PHE A 428 12.59 18.86 25.41
N CYS A 429 12.54 20.18 25.64
CA CYS A 429 11.38 21.03 25.34
C CYS A 429 11.28 21.37 23.84
N ILE A 430 11.42 20.35 23.00
CA ILE A 430 11.33 20.40 21.53
C ILE A 430 10.19 19.51 21.03
N PRO A 431 9.66 19.75 19.82
CA PRO A 431 8.76 18.82 19.16
C PRO A 431 9.44 17.46 18.92
N MET A 432 8.75 16.39 19.32
CA MET A 432 9.20 15.01 19.15
C MET A 432 8.06 14.19 18.52
N VAL A 433 8.38 13.42 17.48
CA VAL A 433 7.39 12.61 16.73
C VAL A 433 7.91 11.18 16.61
N VAL A 434 6.99 10.21 16.69
CA VAL A 434 7.28 8.79 16.45
C VAL A 434 6.57 8.37 15.17
N ILE A 435 7.30 7.72 14.27
CA ILE A 435 6.77 6.98 13.12
C ILE A 435 6.79 5.50 13.51
N PRO A 436 5.62 4.87 13.75
CA PRO A 436 5.54 3.47 14.14
C PRO A 436 6.11 2.54 13.07
N ALA A 437 7.15 1.78 13.41
CA ALA A 437 7.80 0.81 12.54
C ALA A 437 8.17 -0.45 13.34
N THR A 438 7.38 -1.50 13.15
CA THR A 438 7.53 -2.81 13.79
C THR A 438 6.72 -3.83 13.00
N VAL A 439 7.15 -5.09 12.98
CA VAL A 439 6.33 -6.14 12.36
C VAL A 439 5.07 -6.43 13.19
N SER A 440 5.16 -6.28 14.52
CA SER A 440 4.13 -6.72 15.46
C SER A 440 2.86 -5.85 15.48
N ASN A 441 2.90 -4.64 14.92
CA ASN A 441 1.81 -3.66 15.01
C ASN A 441 1.35 -3.33 16.44
N ASN A 442 2.29 -3.25 17.38
CA ASN A 442 2.02 -3.12 18.81
C ASN A 442 2.25 -1.69 19.36
N VAL A 443 2.38 -0.68 18.50
CA VAL A 443 2.64 0.70 18.93
C VAL A 443 1.31 1.41 19.17
N PRO A 444 1.04 1.93 20.38
CA PRO A 444 -0.20 2.66 20.65
C PRO A 444 -0.33 3.93 19.81
N GLY A 445 -1.56 4.25 19.39
CA GLY A 445 -1.89 5.47 18.65
C GLY A 445 -1.92 5.33 17.13
N THR A 446 -1.73 4.13 16.59
CA THR A 446 -1.90 3.81 15.18
C THR A 446 -2.58 2.45 15.00
N ASP A 447 -3.34 2.28 13.93
CA ASP A 447 -3.88 0.98 13.51
C ASP A 447 -2.85 0.17 12.70
N PHE A 448 -1.77 0.82 12.23
CA PHE A 448 -0.74 0.21 11.39
C PHE A 448 0.66 0.72 11.73
N SER A 449 1.64 -0.18 11.64
CA SER A 449 3.07 0.16 11.67
C SER A 449 3.78 -0.29 10.39
N LEU A 450 4.84 0.43 10.04
CA LEU A 450 5.72 0.05 8.94
C LEU A 450 6.34 -1.32 9.20
N GLY A 451 6.34 -2.17 8.18
CA GLY A 451 6.91 -3.53 8.21
C GLY A 451 5.90 -4.63 8.51
N THR A 452 4.71 -4.29 9.04
CA THR A 452 3.65 -5.28 9.31
C THR A 452 3.16 -5.97 8.06
N ASP A 453 2.86 -5.23 6.98
CA ASP A 453 2.38 -5.83 5.72
C ASP A 453 3.44 -6.74 5.08
N THR A 454 4.72 -6.37 5.14
CA THR A 454 5.83 -7.23 4.69
C THR A 454 5.86 -8.55 5.46
N ALA A 455 5.69 -8.50 6.78
CA ALA A 455 5.62 -9.70 7.61
C ALA A 455 4.37 -10.55 7.31
N LEU A 456 3.21 -9.93 7.09
CA LEU A 456 1.98 -10.64 6.72
C LEU A 456 2.11 -11.37 5.37
N ASN A 457 2.72 -10.74 4.37
CA ASN A 457 2.99 -11.39 3.09
C ASN A 457 3.95 -12.58 3.24
N ALA A 458 5.00 -12.45 4.07
CA ALA A 458 5.92 -13.55 4.37
C ALA A 458 5.22 -14.72 5.09
N ILE A 459 4.34 -14.43 6.06
CA ILE A 459 3.51 -15.44 6.74
C ILE A 459 2.59 -16.12 5.73
N THR A 460 1.89 -15.34 4.91
CA THR A 460 0.93 -15.83 3.91
C THR A 460 1.60 -16.76 2.90
N GLU A 461 2.74 -16.36 2.33
CA GLU A 461 3.50 -17.19 1.38
C GLU A 461 4.02 -18.48 2.04
N THR A 462 4.50 -18.39 3.28
CA THR A 462 4.98 -19.54 4.03
C THR A 462 3.84 -20.52 4.31
N CYS A 463 2.68 -20.02 4.76
CA CYS A 463 1.51 -20.84 5.00
C CYS A 463 0.98 -21.48 3.72
N ASP A 464 1.00 -20.79 2.58
CA ASP A 464 0.63 -21.38 1.28
C ASP A 464 1.52 -22.57 0.93
N LYS A 465 2.85 -22.43 1.08
CA LYS A 465 3.82 -23.52 0.85
C LYS A 465 3.61 -24.68 1.83
N ILE A 466 3.32 -24.39 3.10
CA ILE A 466 3.01 -25.40 4.12
C ILE A 466 1.70 -26.13 3.79
N LYS A 467 0.65 -25.42 3.36
CA LYS A 467 -0.63 -26.01 2.94
C LYS A 467 -0.45 -26.91 1.72
N GLN A 468 0.39 -26.52 0.77
CA GLN A 468 0.74 -27.35 -0.37
C GLN A 468 1.41 -28.67 0.08
N SER A 469 2.38 -28.58 1.00
CA SER A 469 3.03 -29.76 1.60
C SER A 469 2.03 -30.66 2.34
N ALA A 470 1.15 -30.08 3.18
CA ALA A 470 0.12 -30.82 3.91
C ALA A 470 -0.84 -31.56 2.97
N SER A 471 -1.23 -30.91 1.87
CA SER A 471 -2.11 -31.48 0.85
C SER A 471 -1.46 -32.68 0.14
N GLY A 472 -0.15 -32.62 -0.11
CA GLY A 472 0.60 -33.70 -0.74
C GLY A 472 0.73 -34.94 0.15
N SER A 473 1.03 -34.76 1.44
CA SER A 473 1.14 -35.89 2.38
C SER A 473 -0.21 -36.46 2.84
N LYS A 474 -1.28 -35.65 2.73
CA LYS A 474 -2.61 -35.91 3.30
C LYS A 474 -2.60 -36.11 4.83
N ARG A 475 -3.76 -35.89 5.45
CA ARG A 475 -4.02 -36.05 6.90
C ARG A 475 -2.95 -35.41 7.79
N ARG A 476 -2.50 -34.21 7.43
CA ARG A 476 -1.44 -33.48 8.15
C ARG A 476 -1.94 -32.11 8.61
N VAL A 477 -1.65 -31.80 9.85
CA VAL A 477 -1.90 -30.49 10.46
C VAL A 477 -0.55 -29.87 10.80
N PHE A 478 -0.37 -28.60 10.46
CA PHE A 478 0.79 -27.81 10.87
C PHE A 478 0.39 -26.79 11.92
N VAL A 479 1.21 -26.65 12.95
CA VAL A 479 1.15 -25.54 13.90
C VAL A 479 2.30 -24.61 13.57
N VAL A 480 1.99 -23.37 13.22
CA VAL A 480 2.94 -22.35 12.78
C VAL A 480 3.01 -21.28 13.85
N GLU A 481 4.18 -21.12 14.46
CA GLU A 481 4.42 -20.02 15.39
C GLU A 481 4.70 -18.72 14.62
N THR A 482 4.06 -17.62 15.03
CA THR A 482 4.24 -16.29 14.43
C THR A 482 4.81 -15.32 15.45
N MET A 483 5.65 -14.39 14.99
CA MET A 483 6.10 -13.25 15.79
C MET A 483 4.91 -12.35 16.19
N GLY A 484 5.15 -11.45 17.14
CA GLY A 484 4.16 -10.45 17.55
C GLY A 484 4.29 -10.03 19.01
N GLY A 485 5.12 -10.72 19.79
CA GLY A 485 5.09 -10.64 21.24
C GLY A 485 3.68 -10.95 21.75
N TYR A 486 3.15 -10.08 22.60
CA TYR A 486 1.77 -10.17 23.09
C TYR A 486 0.72 -9.60 22.13
N CYS A 487 1.11 -9.09 20.96
CA CYS A 487 0.17 -8.58 19.97
C CYS A 487 -0.17 -9.67 18.94
N GLY A 488 -1.41 -10.14 18.97
CA GLY A 488 -1.95 -11.19 18.10
C GLY A 488 -2.14 -10.78 16.64
N TYR A 489 -1.87 -9.52 16.26
CA TYR A 489 -2.18 -8.98 14.93
C TYR A 489 -1.65 -9.85 13.78
N LEU A 490 -0.37 -10.26 13.83
CA LEU A 490 0.23 -11.09 12.79
C LEU A 490 -0.39 -12.49 12.72
N ALA A 491 -0.69 -13.10 13.86
CA ALA A 491 -1.34 -14.41 13.92
C ALA A 491 -2.78 -14.34 13.38
N THR A 492 -3.56 -13.35 13.79
CA THR A 492 -4.94 -13.15 13.37
C THR A 492 -5.03 -12.83 11.88
N MET A 493 -4.31 -11.80 11.42
CA MET A 493 -4.41 -11.35 10.03
C MET A 493 -3.72 -12.33 9.07
N GLY A 494 -2.60 -12.93 9.49
CA GLY A 494 -1.96 -14.02 8.75
C GLY A 494 -2.83 -15.27 8.68
N GLY A 495 -3.59 -15.57 9.73
CA GLY A 495 -4.55 -16.67 9.77
C GLY A 495 -5.69 -16.45 8.77
N LEU A 496 -6.24 -15.23 8.74
CA LEU A 496 -7.26 -14.82 7.78
C LEU A 496 -6.74 -14.89 6.33
N ALA A 497 -5.58 -14.30 6.05
CA ALA A 497 -4.99 -14.28 4.71
C ALA A 497 -4.60 -15.68 4.20
N SER A 498 -4.11 -16.55 5.08
CA SER A 498 -3.72 -17.91 4.71
C SER A 498 -4.89 -18.89 4.72
N GLY A 499 -6.06 -18.52 5.25
CA GLY A 499 -7.18 -19.43 5.50
C GLY A 499 -6.77 -20.56 6.44
N ALA A 500 -6.24 -20.19 7.60
CA ALA A 500 -5.93 -21.08 8.71
C ALA A 500 -7.22 -21.54 9.40
N ASP A 501 -7.15 -22.70 10.04
CA ASP A 501 -8.26 -23.31 10.77
C ASP A 501 -8.44 -22.69 12.16
N ALA A 502 -7.35 -22.26 12.78
CA ALA A 502 -7.35 -21.55 14.06
C ALA A 502 -6.15 -20.58 14.10
N ALA A 503 -6.31 -19.50 14.86
CA ALA A 503 -5.25 -18.55 15.17
C ALA A 503 -5.30 -18.25 16.67
N TYR A 504 -4.40 -18.84 17.44
CA TYR A 504 -4.30 -18.59 18.87
C TYR A 504 -3.50 -17.32 19.13
N ILE A 505 -4.06 -16.44 19.96
CA ILE A 505 -3.49 -15.13 20.30
C ILE A 505 -3.52 -14.89 21.81
N PHE A 506 -2.80 -13.87 22.29
CA PHE A 506 -2.75 -13.55 23.72
C PHE A 506 -4.02 -12.85 24.18
N GLU A 507 -4.60 -12.02 23.32
CA GLU A 507 -5.76 -11.18 23.63
C GLU A 507 -7.06 -11.96 23.78
N GLU A 508 -7.11 -13.19 23.28
CA GLU A 508 -8.23 -14.12 23.41
C GLU A 508 -7.79 -15.35 24.22
N PRO A 509 -8.09 -15.41 25.54
CA PRO A 509 -7.72 -16.55 26.37
C PRO A 509 -8.39 -17.84 25.89
N PHE A 510 -7.60 -18.90 25.71
CA PHE A 510 -8.09 -20.24 25.35
C PHE A 510 -7.62 -21.27 26.37
N GLY A 511 -8.49 -22.25 26.66
CA GLY A 511 -8.23 -23.36 27.56
C GLY A 511 -8.14 -24.70 26.84
N ILE A 512 -8.02 -25.79 27.62
CA ILE A 512 -7.95 -27.14 27.08
C ILE A 512 -9.22 -27.56 26.33
N VAL A 513 -10.38 -27.01 26.72
CA VAL A 513 -11.68 -27.32 26.09
C VAL A 513 -11.74 -26.74 24.68
N ASP A 514 -11.24 -25.52 24.47
CA ASP A 514 -11.22 -24.87 23.16
C ASP A 514 -10.31 -25.64 22.20
N LEU A 515 -9.12 -26.04 22.69
CA LEU A 515 -8.19 -26.90 21.94
C LEU A 515 -8.82 -28.26 21.58
N GLU A 516 -9.57 -28.88 22.51
CA GLU A 516 -10.25 -30.14 22.24
C GLU A 516 -11.32 -29.98 21.15
N ASN A 517 -12.05 -28.87 21.15
CA ASN A 517 -13.05 -28.56 20.14
C ASN A 517 -12.42 -28.36 18.75
N ASP A 518 -11.31 -27.63 18.67
CA ASP A 518 -10.58 -27.43 17.41
C ASP A 518 -10.02 -28.75 16.85
N VAL A 519 -9.50 -29.63 17.73
CA VAL A 519 -9.05 -30.97 17.33
C VAL A 519 -10.21 -31.81 16.81
N LYS A 520 -11.38 -31.77 17.46
CA LYS A 520 -12.59 -32.45 16.98
C LYS A 520 -13.05 -31.91 15.63
N HIS A 521 -13.01 -30.58 15.45
CA HIS A 521 -13.35 -29.93 14.19
C HIS A 521 -12.41 -30.37 13.06
N LEU A 522 -11.09 -30.32 13.28
CA LEU A 522 -10.08 -30.77 12.33
C LEU A 522 -10.22 -32.27 12.00
N ALA A 523 -10.52 -33.10 13.00
CA ALA A 523 -10.78 -34.52 12.80
C ALA A 523 -12.03 -34.77 11.93
N GLY A 524 -13.08 -33.95 12.07
CA GLY A 524 -14.23 -33.94 11.17
C GLY A 524 -13.85 -33.52 9.76
N LYS A 525 -13.19 -32.37 9.62
CA LYS A 525 -12.71 -31.82 8.34
C LYS A 525 -11.88 -32.81 7.52
N ILE A 526 -10.98 -33.56 8.17
CA ILE A 526 -10.14 -34.57 7.51
C ILE A 526 -10.95 -35.79 7.03
N LYS A 527 -12.11 -36.08 7.64
CA LYS A 527 -13.03 -37.12 7.17
C LYS A 527 -13.81 -36.66 5.93
N ASP A 528 -14.18 -35.38 5.88
CA ASP A 528 -15.03 -34.77 4.84
C ASP A 528 -14.24 -34.24 3.61
N ASP A 529 -13.15 -34.93 3.25
CA ASP A 529 -12.33 -34.73 2.02
C ASP A 529 -11.22 -33.65 2.08
N VAL A 530 -11.28 -32.66 2.98
CA VAL A 530 -10.17 -31.69 3.15
C VAL A 530 -9.12 -32.22 4.12
N GLN A 531 -8.19 -33.03 3.61
CA GLN A 531 -7.19 -33.77 4.39
C GLN A 531 -5.97 -32.92 4.83
N ARG A 532 -6.17 -31.66 5.22
CA ARG A 532 -5.12 -30.75 5.69
C ARG A 532 -5.64 -29.80 6.77
N GLY A 533 -4.76 -29.37 7.66
CA GLY A 533 -5.03 -28.28 8.61
C GLY A 533 -3.84 -27.36 8.83
N VAL A 534 -4.11 -26.09 9.12
CA VAL A 534 -3.08 -25.12 9.53
C VAL A 534 -3.60 -24.34 10.73
N ILE A 535 -2.79 -24.29 11.77
CA ILE A 535 -3.05 -23.51 12.98
C ILE A 535 -1.93 -22.48 13.10
N LEU A 536 -2.27 -21.22 13.28
CA LEU A 536 -1.31 -20.19 13.66
C LEU A 536 -1.35 -20.01 15.18
N ARG A 537 -0.19 -19.70 15.76
CA ARG A 537 -0.06 -19.47 17.19
C ARG A 537 0.96 -18.36 17.42
N TYR A 538 0.62 -17.37 18.24
CA TYR A 538 1.58 -16.35 18.66
C TYR A 538 2.77 -16.95 19.45
N GLU A 539 3.91 -16.30 19.40
CA GLU A 539 5.12 -16.70 20.14
C GLU A 539 4.94 -16.53 21.67
N ILE A 540 5.48 -17.48 22.44
CA ILE A 540 5.58 -17.33 23.91
C ILE A 540 7.04 -17.05 24.25
N TYR A 541 7.34 -15.84 24.74
CA TYR A 541 8.58 -15.59 25.46
C TYR A 541 8.45 -16.23 26.85
N PHE A 542 9.12 -17.36 27.07
CA PHE A 542 9.34 -17.94 28.39
C PHE A 542 10.52 -17.28 29.10
#